data_AF-A0A7X7R387-F1
#
_entry.id   AF-A0A7X7R387-F1
#
_cell.length_a   1.000
_cell.length_b   1.000
_cell.length_c   1.000
_cell.angle_alpha   90.00
_cell.angle_beta   90.00
_cell.angle_gamma   90.00
#
_symmetry.space_group_name_H-M   'P 1'
#
loop_
_entity.id
_entity.type
_entity.pdbx_description
1 polymer ?
#
loop_
_entity_poly.entity_id
_entity_poly.type
_entity_poly.pdbx_seq_one_letter_code
_entity_poly.pdbx_strand_id
1 'polypeptide(L)'
;MNLEMGVFMDSKTLLKLEYDKIQNQLMGYTYFEGGIRDILESAPSSDIKIVMDRLEETAQAMELLRFAEPVFLGRVKSIDELLAKARIGSILSPLELVDVSLVLAAARLAKKMTDDNGKYAALRYYGRQLQENRLLETKINDAISEDGEIKDSASPVLYTVRRQINTHRSRIREYLSQFIRAEGNQKYLQETLVTERDGRYVVPVKQEYRNEVKGIAH
;
A
#
# COMPACT_ATOMS: atom_id res chain seq x y z
N MET A 1 -10.32 3.54 -47.23
CA MET A 1 -9.03 3.22 -47.90
C MET A 1 -8.21 2.49 -46.86
N ASN A 2 -8.15 1.17 -46.97
CA ASN A 2 -7.56 0.27 -45.98
C ASN A 2 -6.05 0.48 -45.95
N LEU A 3 -5.54 1.11 -44.89
CA LEU A 3 -4.12 1.04 -44.54
C LEU A 3 -3.95 -0.27 -43.78
N GLU A 4 -3.43 -1.28 -44.47
CA GLU A 4 -2.82 -2.43 -43.82
C GLU A 4 -1.80 -1.89 -42.81
N MET A 5 -2.09 -2.09 -41.53
CA MET A 5 -1.13 -1.92 -40.45
C MET A 5 -0.16 -3.11 -40.54
N GLY A 6 0.63 -3.11 -41.62
CA GLY A 6 1.57 -4.16 -41.95
C GLY A 6 2.65 -4.19 -40.90
N VAL A 7 2.70 -5.29 -40.15
CA VAL A 7 3.80 -5.60 -39.25
C VAL A 7 5.09 -5.53 -40.08
N PHE A 8 5.94 -4.53 -39.79
CA PHE A 8 7.18 -4.25 -40.53
C PHE A 8 8.13 -5.47 -40.59
N MET A 9 8.00 -6.41 -39.65
CA MET A 9 8.84 -7.59 -39.53
C MET A 9 8.07 -8.77 -38.92
N ASP A 10 8.04 -9.92 -39.58
CA ASP A 10 7.28 -11.08 -39.09
C ASP A 10 7.86 -11.67 -37.80
N SER A 11 7.02 -12.38 -37.03
CA SER A 11 7.39 -12.92 -35.72
C SER A 11 8.56 -13.91 -35.78
N LYS A 12 8.76 -14.66 -36.87
CA LYS A 12 9.90 -15.58 -36.99
C LYS A 12 11.20 -14.80 -37.15
N THR A 13 11.16 -13.68 -37.86
CA THR A 13 12.32 -12.80 -38.02
C THR A 13 12.67 -12.11 -36.70
N LEU A 14 11.69 -11.60 -35.95
CA LEU A 14 11.92 -11.01 -34.62
C LEU A 14 12.54 -12.01 -33.63
N LEU A 15 12.07 -13.27 -33.64
CA LEU A 15 12.64 -14.34 -32.81
C LEU A 15 14.08 -14.66 -33.21
N LYS A 16 14.41 -14.71 -34.51
CA LYS A 16 15.79 -14.92 -34.98
C LYS A 16 16.74 -13.79 -34.61
N LEU A 17 16.22 -12.57 -34.51
CA LEU A 17 16.97 -11.40 -34.04
C LEU A 17 17.01 -11.29 -32.51
N GLU A 18 16.43 -12.28 -31.80
CA GLU A 18 16.38 -12.35 -30.35
C GLU A 18 15.69 -11.13 -29.70
N TYR A 19 14.72 -10.54 -30.41
CA TYR A 19 13.99 -9.38 -29.92
C TYR A 19 13.22 -9.69 -28.63
N ASP A 20 12.71 -10.92 -28.51
CA ASP A 20 12.08 -11.46 -27.31
C ASP A 20 13.03 -11.43 -26.10
N LYS A 21 14.33 -11.67 -26.29
CA LYS A 21 15.32 -11.57 -25.22
C LYS A 21 15.53 -10.13 -24.77
N ILE A 22 15.48 -9.17 -25.69
CA ILE A 22 15.54 -7.73 -25.36
C ILE A 22 14.30 -7.35 -24.54
N GLN A 23 13.11 -7.75 -24.98
CA GLN A 23 11.86 -7.53 -24.22
C GLN A 23 11.95 -8.14 -22.82
N ASN A 24 12.46 -9.37 -22.69
CA ASN A 24 12.67 -10.02 -21.40
C ASN A 24 13.62 -9.25 -20.47
N GLN A 25 14.72 -8.70 -21.01
CA GLN A 25 15.62 -7.86 -20.22
C GLN A 25 14.93 -6.58 -19.75
N LEU A 26 14.20 -5.89 -20.63
CA LEU A 26 13.48 -4.66 -20.27
C LEU A 26 12.41 -4.89 -19.20
N MET A 27 11.68 -6.01 -19.28
CA MET A 27 10.70 -6.38 -18.25
C MET A 27 11.35 -6.50 -16.86
N GLY A 28 12.59 -7.01 -16.78
CA GLY A 28 13.34 -7.10 -15.53
C GLY A 28 13.69 -5.75 -14.87
N TYR A 29 13.66 -4.66 -15.64
CA TYR A 29 13.89 -3.29 -15.15
C TYR A 29 12.62 -2.46 -15.03
N THR A 30 11.44 -3.05 -15.25
CA THR A 30 10.16 -2.34 -15.28
C THR A 30 9.42 -2.50 -13.95
N TYR A 31 9.03 -1.39 -13.33
CA TYR A 31 8.36 -1.43 -12.01
C TYR A 31 6.90 -1.88 -12.04
N PHE A 32 6.19 -1.65 -13.15
CA PHE A 32 4.73 -1.73 -13.20
C PHE A 32 4.22 -2.65 -14.30
N GLU A 33 3.13 -3.39 -14.02
CA GLU A 33 2.50 -4.33 -14.94
C GLU A 33 2.08 -3.68 -16.27
N GLY A 34 1.63 -2.43 -16.24
CA GLY A 34 1.32 -1.66 -17.45
C GLY A 34 2.52 -1.53 -18.39
N GLY A 35 3.69 -1.19 -17.86
CA GLY A 35 4.91 -1.08 -18.67
C GLY A 35 5.38 -2.44 -19.21
N ILE A 36 5.15 -3.53 -18.47
CA ILE A 36 5.40 -4.89 -18.94
C ILE A 36 4.53 -5.21 -20.15
N ARG A 37 3.23 -4.86 -20.11
CA ARG A 37 2.32 -5.02 -21.26
C ARG A 37 2.79 -4.20 -22.46
N ASP A 38 3.16 -2.93 -22.24
CA ASP A 38 3.64 -2.05 -23.31
C ASP A 38 4.91 -2.62 -23.98
N ILE A 39 5.82 -3.21 -23.19
CA ILE A 39 7.02 -3.89 -23.72
C ILE A 39 6.64 -5.10 -24.58
N LEU A 40 5.73 -5.95 -24.10
CA LEU A 40 5.30 -7.16 -24.83
C LEU A 40 4.56 -6.83 -26.13
N GLU A 41 3.78 -5.74 -26.14
CA GLU A 41 3.06 -5.24 -27.31
C GLU A 41 3.94 -4.39 -28.23
N SER A 42 5.14 -4.01 -27.79
CA SER A 42 6.05 -3.19 -28.58
C SER A 42 6.64 -3.97 -29.77
N ALA A 43 6.83 -3.25 -30.87
CA ALA A 43 7.48 -3.75 -32.07
C ALA A 43 8.35 -2.65 -32.71
N PRO A 44 9.39 -3.04 -33.49
CA PRO A 44 10.14 -2.11 -34.31
C PRO A 44 9.21 -1.35 -35.27
N SER A 45 9.48 -0.05 -35.44
CA SER A 45 8.76 0.81 -36.37
C SER A 45 9.67 1.20 -37.54
N SER A 46 9.11 1.24 -38.75
CA SER A 46 9.76 1.82 -39.93
C SER A 46 9.42 3.28 -40.17
N ASP A 47 8.48 3.84 -39.40
CA ASP A 47 8.14 5.25 -39.48
C ASP A 47 9.20 6.06 -38.73
N ILE A 48 9.97 6.84 -39.48
CA ILE A 48 11.05 7.68 -38.95
C ILE A 48 10.56 8.64 -37.87
N LYS A 49 9.33 9.16 -37.97
CA LYS A 49 8.79 10.09 -36.98
C LYS A 49 8.58 9.36 -35.65
N ILE A 50 7.95 8.19 -35.68
CA ILE A 50 7.75 7.34 -34.49
C ILE A 50 9.08 6.97 -33.85
N VAL A 51 10.09 6.63 -34.67
CA VAL A 51 11.42 6.27 -34.17
C VAL A 51 12.08 7.46 -33.48
N MET A 52 12.05 8.66 -34.08
CA MET A 52 12.65 9.86 -33.49
C MET A 52 11.95 10.27 -32.19
N ASP A 53 10.60 10.22 -32.15
CA ASP A 53 9.82 10.54 -30.95
C ASP A 53 10.17 9.60 -29.78
N ARG A 54 10.27 8.28 -30.04
CA ARG A 54 10.67 7.27 -29.03
C ARG A 54 12.12 7.44 -28.55
N LEU A 55 13.03 7.77 -29.46
CA LEU A 55 14.44 8.02 -29.12
C LEU A 55 14.57 9.29 -28.26
N GLU A 56 13.82 10.35 -28.56
CA GLU A 56 13.78 11.57 -27.75
C GLU A 56 13.22 11.29 -26.35
N GLU A 57 12.12 10.55 -26.24
CA GLU A 57 11.56 10.10 -24.97
C GLU A 57 12.60 9.34 -24.13
N THR A 58 13.29 8.38 -24.74
CA THR A 58 14.32 7.58 -24.08
C THR A 58 15.50 8.45 -23.63
N ALA A 59 15.95 9.39 -24.45
CA ALA A 59 17.05 10.29 -24.11
C ALA A 59 16.71 11.18 -22.91
N GLN A 60 15.50 11.76 -22.88
CA GLN A 60 15.02 12.57 -21.76
C GLN A 60 14.86 11.72 -20.49
N ALA A 61 14.31 10.51 -20.60
CA ALA A 61 14.17 9.59 -19.46
C ALA A 61 15.54 9.22 -18.88
N MET A 62 16.51 8.88 -19.73
CA MET A 62 17.88 8.57 -19.29
C MET A 62 18.57 9.75 -18.62
N GLU A 63 18.33 10.98 -19.08
CA GLU A 63 18.86 12.17 -18.41
C GLU A 63 18.20 12.35 -17.03
N LEU A 64 16.88 12.25 -16.96
CA LEU A 64 16.12 12.39 -15.71
C LEU A 64 16.56 11.36 -14.66
N LEU A 65 16.77 10.10 -15.07
CA LEU A 65 17.22 9.00 -14.21
C LEU A 65 18.62 9.23 -13.62
N ARG A 66 19.49 10.04 -14.27
CA ARG A 66 20.80 10.40 -13.69
C ARG A 66 20.69 11.31 -12.48
N PHE A 67 19.61 12.08 -12.39
CA PHE A 67 19.39 13.02 -11.29
C PHE A 67 18.58 12.42 -10.15
N ALA A 68 17.56 11.62 -10.46
CA ALA A 68 16.72 10.98 -9.46
C ALA A 68 16.11 9.67 -9.97
N GLU A 69 16.25 8.61 -9.19
CA GLU A 69 15.56 7.35 -9.43
C GLU A 69 14.09 7.44 -8.96
N PRO A 70 13.10 7.03 -9.77
CA PRO A 70 11.68 7.14 -9.44
C PRO A 70 11.21 5.99 -8.52
N VAL A 71 11.81 5.89 -7.34
CA VAL A 71 11.54 4.80 -6.36
C VAL A 71 10.06 4.71 -5.96
N PHE A 72 9.32 5.82 -6.07
CA PHE A 72 7.88 5.88 -5.82
C PHE A 72 7.06 4.98 -6.76
N LEU A 73 7.60 4.55 -7.90
CA LEU A 73 6.95 3.61 -8.81
C LEU A 73 7.05 2.15 -8.33
N GLY A 74 8.07 1.81 -7.52
CA GLY A 74 8.39 0.43 -7.20
C GLY A 74 7.39 -0.32 -6.32
N ARG A 75 6.48 0.40 -5.65
CA ARG A 75 5.40 -0.19 -4.83
C ARG A 75 4.02 -0.12 -5.48
N VAL A 76 3.92 0.49 -6.67
CA VAL A 76 2.64 0.71 -7.36
C VAL A 76 2.20 -0.59 -8.01
N LYS A 77 0.92 -0.92 -7.86
CA LYS A 77 0.27 -2.07 -8.50
C LYS A 77 -0.96 -1.61 -9.27
N SER A 78 -1.42 -2.41 -10.24
CA SER A 78 -2.69 -2.11 -10.90
C SER A 78 -3.80 -2.12 -9.86
N ILE A 79 -4.64 -1.09 -9.89
CA ILE A 79 -5.81 -0.95 -9.02
C ILE A 79 -7.12 -1.09 -9.82
N ASP A 80 -7.07 -1.57 -11.06
CA ASP A 80 -8.24 -1.70 -11.94
C ASP A 80 -9.37 -2.51 -11.28
N GLU A 81 -9.03 -3.62 -10.62
CA GLU A 81 -9.99 -4.44 -9.87
C GLU A 81 -10.56 -3.71 -8.65
N LEU A 82 -9.75 -2.90 -7.96
CA LEU A 82 -10.19 -2.11 -6.81
C LEU A 82 -11.15 -1.01 -7.23
N LEU A 83 -10.86 -0.36 -8.36
CA LEU A 83 -11.74 0.64 -8.96
C LEU A 83 -13.06 0.01 -9.43
N ALA A 84 -13.02 -1.19 -10.01
CA ALA A 84 -14.23 -1.94 -10.39
C ALA A 84 -15.10 -2.29 -9.17
N LYS A 85 -14.49 -2.77 -8.08
CA LYS A 85 -15.16 -3.01 -6.79
C LYS A 85 -15.81 -1.74 -6.24
N ALA A 86 -15.06 -0.64 -6.18
CA ALA A 86 -15.57 0.64 -5.68
C ALA A 86 -16.74 1.18 -6.53
N ARG A 87 -16.70 0.98 -7.85
CA ARG A 87 -17.73 1.46 -8.79
C ARG A 87 -19.10 0.81 -8.55
N ILE A 88 -19.13 -0.44 -8.09
CA ILE A 88 -20.37 -1.15 -7.75
C ILE A 88 -20.78 -0.95 -6.28
N GLY A 89 -20.07 -0.09 -5.54
CA GLY A 89 -20.37 0.23 -4.15
C GLY A 89 -19.78 -0.74 -3.11
N SER A 90 -18.88 -1.64 -3.52
CA SER A 90 -18.21 -2.54 -2.58
C SER A 90 -17.20 -1.78 -1.71
N ILE A 91 -16.99 -2.28 -0.49
CA ILE A 91 -16.00 -1.75 0.45
C ILE A 91 -14.62 -2.29 0.11
N LEU A 92 -13.63 -1.40 0.07
CA LEU A 92 -12.22 -1.76 0.00
C LEU A 92 -11.68 -1.98 1.40
N SER A 93 -10.88 -3.02 1.57
CA SER A 93 -10.13 -3.27 2.80
C SER A 93 -9.05 -2.20 3.04
N PRO A 94 -8.53 -2.07 4.27
CA PRO A 94 -7.49 -1.10 4.55
C PRO A 94 -6.24 -1.21 3.66
N LEU A 95 -5.78 -2.44 3.39
CA LEU A 95 -4.62 -2.67 2.51
C LEU A 95 -4.92 -2.29 1.06
N GLU A 96 -6.13 -2.58 0.56
CA GLU A 96 -6.54 -2.13 -0.78
C GLU A 96 -6.59 -0.59 -0.87
N LEU A 97 -6.97 0.10 0.21
CA LEU A 97 -6.91 1.56 0.26
C LEU A 97 -5.47 2.08 0.29
N VAL A 98 -4.53 1.37 0.94
CA VAL A 98 -3.11 1.70 0.87
C VAL A 98 -2.60 1.61 -0.57
N ASP A 99 -2.95 0.57 -1.32
CA ASP A 99 -2.59 0.46 -2.74
C ASP A 99 -3.14 1.64 -3.57
N VAL A 100 -4.37 2.07 -3.31
CA VAL A 100 -4.95 3.29 -3.94
C VAL A 100 -4.14 4.54 -3.59
N SER A 101 -3.75 4.71 -2.32
CA SER A 101 -2.93 5.84 -1.88
C SER A 101 -1.55 5.87 -2.56
N LEU A 102 -0.92 4.70 -2.74
CA LEU A 102 0.36 4.58 -3.44
C LEU A 102 0.26 5.03 -4.90
N VAL A 103 -0.80 4.65 -5.62
CA VAL A 103 -1.04 5.12 -7.00
C VAL A 103 -1.24 6.63 -7.05
N LEU A 104 -2.01 7.21 -6.13
CA LEU A 104 -2.22 8.66 -6.05
C LEU A 104 -0.91 9.42 -5.77
N ALA A 105 -0.12 8.92 -4.83
CA ALA A 105 1.19 9.50 -4.49
C ALA A 105 2.15 9.41 -5.69
N ALA A 106 2.20 8.25 -6.36
CA ALA A 106 3.03 8.05 -7.54
C ALA A 106 2.65 8.97 -8.70
N ALA A 107 1.35 9.16 -8.96
CA ALA A 107 0.87 10.09 -9.99
C ALA A 107 1.31 11.53 -9.71
N ARG A 108 1.17 11.99 -8.46
CA ARG A 108 1.64 13.32 -8.02
C ARG A 108 3.15 13.48 -8.13
N LEU A 109 3.92 12.49 -7.70
CA LEU A 109 5.38 12.53 -7.75
C LEU A 109 5.90 12.47 -9.20
N ALA A 110 5.32 11.61 -10.04
CA ALA A 110 5.65 11.54 -11.47
C ALA A 110 5.32 12.85 -12.19
N LYS A 111 4.16 13.45 -11.90
CA LYS A 111 3.78 14.76 -12.46
C LYS A 111 4.76 15.85 -12.06
N LYS A 112 5.13 15.93 -10.78
CA LYS A 112 6.15 16.87 -10.30
C LYS A 112 7.51 16.64 -10.94
N MET A 113 7.93 15.38 -11.06
CA MET A 113 9.23 15.00 -11.60
C MET A 113 9.35 15.32 -13.10
N THR A 114 8.24 15.32 -13.83
CA THR A 114 8.20 15.62 -15.28
C THR A 114 7.86 17.08 -15.60
N ASP A 115 7.50 17.90 -14.60
CA ASP A 115 7.21 19.33 -14.77
C ASP A 115 8.47 20.20 -14.55
N ASP A 116 9.46 20.04 -15.44
CA ASP A 116 10.76 20.74 -15.35
C ASP A 116 10.83 21.97 -16.28
N ASN A 117 9.85 22.87 -16.20
CA ASN A 117 9.82 24.14 -16.96
C ASN A 117 10.06 24.01 -18.48
N GLY A 118 9.73 22.85 -19.06
CA GLY A 118 9.88 22.58 -20.49
C GLY A 118 11.17 21.86 -20.92
N LYS A 119 12.08 21.54 -19.99
CA LYS A 119 13.32 20.81 -20.33
C LYS A 119 13.04 19.41 -20.87
N TYR A 120 12.08 18.69 -20.28
CA TYR A 120 11.70 17.33 -20.68
C TYR A 120 10.32 17.32 -21.35
N ALA A 121 10.22 17.92 -22.54
CA ALA A 121 8.95 18.11 -23.24
C ALA A 121 8.22 16.78 -23.55
N ALA A 122 8.95 15.72 -23.92
CA ALA A 122 8.37 14.41 -24.22
C ALA A 122 7.83 13.75 -22.96
N LEU A 123 8.56 13.79 -21.84
CA LEU A 123 8.08 13.22 -20.58
C LEU A 123 6.92 14.02 -19.98
N ARG A 124 6.93 15.34 -20.17
CA ARG A 124 5.87 16.25 -19.71
C ARG A 124 4.53 15.96 -20.38
N TYR A 125 4.52 15.40 -21.59
CA TYR A 125 3.29 14.93 -22.24
C TYR A 125 2.57 13.88 -21.37
N TYR A 126 3.30 12.91 -20.84
CA TYR A 126 2.73 11.90 -19.94
C TYR A 126 2.36 12.49 -18.58
N GLY A 127 3.24 13.32 -17.98
CA GLY A 127 2.97 13.98 -16.70
C GLY A 127 1.69 14.83 -16.70
N ARG A 128 1.36 15.48 -17.82
CA ARG A 128 0.14 16.27 -17.97
C ARG A 128 -1.15 15.45 -18.00
N GLN A 129 -1.08 14.18 -18.40
CA GLN A 129 -2.22 13.28 -18.41
C GLN A 129 -2.54 12.75 -17.00
N LEU A 130 -1.56 12.78 -16.09
CA LEU A 130 -1.75 12.37 -14.71
C LEU A 130 -2.65 13.36 -13.94
N GLN A 131 -3.63 12.78 -13.25
CA GLN A 131 -4.53 13.49 -12.35
C GLN A 131 -4.13 13.22 -10.90
N GLU A 132 -4.10 14.27 -10.09
CA GLU A 132 -3.79 14.18 -8.68
C GLU A 132 -5.07 14.29 -7.85
N ASN A 133 -5.21 13.48 -6.82
CA ASN A 133 -6.28 13.61 -5.83
C ASN A 133 -5.69 13.64 -4.42
N ARG A 134 -5.04 14.76 -4.10
CA ARG A 134 -4.36 14.97 -2.82
C ARG A 134 -5.29 14.86 -1.62
N LEU A 135 -6.55 15.28 -1.77
CA LEU A 135 -7.54 15.18 -0.70
C LEU A 135 -7.81 13.72 -0.33
N LEU A 136 -7.99 12.85 -1.32
CA LEU A 136 -8.21 11.43 -1.09
C LEU A 136 -6.96 10.73 -0.55
N GLU A 137 -5.79 11.03 -1.13
CA GLU A 137 -4.48 10.54 -0.65
C GLU A 137 -4.30 10.85 0.84
N THR A 138 -4.50 12.11 1.25
CA THR A 138 -4.39 12.53 2.65
C THR A 138 -5.42 11.84 3.54
N LYS A 139 -6.69 11.74 3.11
CA LYS A 139 -7.73 11.05 3.91
C LYS A 139 -7.40 9.59 4.17
N ILE A 140 -6.86 8.87 3.18
CA ILE A 140 -6.45 7.48 3.35
C ILE A 140 -5.26 7.42 4.33
N ASN A 141 -4.25 8.25 4.11
CA ASN A 141 -3.03 8.24 4.93
C ASN A 141 -3.25 8.69 6.38
N ASP A 142 -4.23 9.56 6.64
CA ASP A 142 -4.60 9.98 8.01
C ASP A 142 -5.37 8.90 8.77
N ALA A 143 -6.08 8.03 8.04
CA ALA A 143 -6.92 6.98 8.61
C ALA A 143 -6.21 5.63 8.73
N ILE A 144 -5.26 5.32 7.83
CA ILE A 144 -4.68 3.98 7.67
C ILE A 144 -3.14 4.10 7.68
N SER A 145 -2.45 3.18 8.36
CA SER A 145 -0.99 3.07 8.34
C SER A 145 -0.50 2.36 7.07
N GLU A 146 0.80 2.40 6.81
CA GLU A 146 1.38 1.68 5.67
C GLU A 146 1.16 0.15 5.74
N ASP A 147 1.05 -0.39 6.95
CA ASP A 147 0.79 -1.82 7.19
C ASP A 147 -0.71 -2.18 7.13
N GLY A 148 -1.58 -1.22 6.79
CA GLY A 148 -3.03 -1.42 6.71
C GLY A 148 -3.76 -1.34 8.05
N GLU A 149 -3.10 -0.87 9.12
CA GLU A 149 -3.76 -0.70 10.41
C GLU A 149 -4.61 0.58 10.43
N ILE A 150 -5.83 0.48 10.92
CA ILE A 150 -6.69 1.66 11.12
C ILE A 150 -6.19 2.43 12.35
N LYS A 151 -5.72 3.65 12.11
CA LYS A 151 -5.19 4.57 13.13
C LYS A 151 -6.30 5.00 14.10
N ASP A 152 -5.93 5.26 15.36
CA ASP A 152 -6.87 5.82 16.35
C ASP A 152 -7.49 7.14 15.89
N SER A 153 -6.72 7.93 15.12
CA SER A 153 -7.12 9.21 14.54
C SER A 153 -8.05 9.09 13.33
N ALA A 154 -8.36 7.88 12.85
CA ALA A 154 -9.20 7.70 11.67
C ALA A 154 -10.59 8.32 11.81
N SER A 155 -11.11 8.40 13.04
CA SER A 155 -12.25 9.26 13.35
C SER A 155 -12.26 9.71 14.82
N PRO A 156 -12.86 10.87 15.13
CA PRO A 156 -13.01 11.33 16.52
C PRO A 156 -13.79 10.34 17.40
N VAL A 157 -14.75 9.63 16.81
CA VAL A 157 -15.56 8.62 17.51
C VAL A 157 -14.71 7.40 17.84
N LEU A 158 -13.95 6.88 16.86
CA LEU A 158 -13.04 5.76 17.08
C LEU A 158 -12.00 6.07 18.16
N TYR A 159 -11.40 7.26 18.09
CA TYR A 159 -10.45 7.76 19.08
C TYR A 159 -11.07 7.74 20.50
N THR A 160 -12.27 8.30 20.64
CA THR A 160 -12.99 8.35 21.92
C THR A 160 -13.26 6.95 22.47
N VAL A 161 -13.77 6.04 21.63
CA VAL A 161 -14.09 4.66 22.02
C VAL A 161 -12.83 3.91 22.45
N ARG A 162 -11.74 3.96 21.66
CA ARG A 162 -10.47 3.30 22.02
C ARG A 162 -9.87 3.87 23.30
N ARG A 163 -9.95 5.19 23.51
CA ARG A 163 -9.51 5.84 24.76
C ARG A 163 -10.34 5.36 25.98
N GLN A 164 -11.65 5.22 25.83
CA GLN A 164 -12.51 4.68 26.89
C GLN A 164 -12.16 3.23 27.21
N ILE A 165 -11.99 2.38 26.19
CA ILE A 165 -11.55 0.98 26.35
C ILE A 165 -10.24 0.92 27.15
N ASN A 166 -9.24 1.71 26.76
CA ASN A 166 -7.94 1.73 27.45
C ASN A 166 -8.07 2.25 28.90
N THR A 167 -8.91 3.25 29.13
CA THR A 167 -9.19 3.76 30.48
C THR A 167 -9.82 2.68 31.37
N HIS A 168 -10.81 1.95 30.86
CA HIS A 168 -11.43 0.85 31.60
C HIS A 168 -10.45 -0.30 31.85
N ARG A 169 -9.62 -0.66 30.87
CA ARG A 169 -8.56 -1.66 31.04
C ARG A 169 -7.57 -1.27 32.15
N SER A 170 -7.13 -0.01 32.17
CA SER A 170 -6.23 0.49 33.23
C SER A 170 -6.88 0.43 34.60
N ARG A 171 -8.16 0.83 34.73
CA ARG A 171 -8.90 0.72 36.01
C ARG A 171 -9.03 -0.71 36.49
N ILE A 172 -9.31 -1.67 35.60
CA ILE A 172 -9.40 -3.09 35.96
C ILE A 172 -8.02 -3.61 36.42
N ARG A 173 -6.94 -3.29 35.68
CA ARG A 173 -5.59 -3.68 36.08
C ARG A 173 -5.18 -3.08 37.42
N GLU A 174 -5.51 -1.83 37.67
CA GLU A 174 -5.23 -1.16 38.95
C GLU A 174 -5.99 -1.83 40.10
N TYR A 175 -7.28 -2.09 39.93
CA TYR A 175 -8.09 -2.82 40.90
C TYR A 175 -7.51 -4.22 41.19
N LEU A 176 -7.17 -4.99 40.16
CA LEU A 176 -6.60 -6.32 40.33
C LEU A 176 -5.21 -6.28 40.97
N SER A 177 -4.39 -5.29 40.64
CA SER A 177 -3.08 -5.07 41.27
C SER A 177 -3.21 -4.76 42.77
N GLN A 178 -4.18 -3.93 43.16
CA GLN A 178 -4.49 -3.68 44.56
C GLN A 178 -5.04 -4.94 45.25
N PHE A 179 -5.92 -5.68 44.56
CA PHE A 179 -6.51 -6.93 45.06
C PHE A 179 -5.44 -7.98 45.38
N ILE A 180 -4.45 -8.19 44.49
CA ILE A 180 -3.39 -9.18 44.71
C ILE A 180 -2.35 -8.75 45.75
N ARG A 181 -2.17 -7.43 45.94
CA ARG A 181 -1.20 -6.89 46.91
C ARG A 181 -1.74 -6.86 48.34
N ALA A 182 -3.06 -6.80 48.51
CA ALA A 182 -3.67 -6.81 49.83
C ALA A 182 -3.26 -8.05 50.63
N GLU A 183 -2.65 -7.87 51.80
CA GLU A 183 -2.11 -8.95 52.64
C GLU A 183 -3.14 -10.05 52.94
N GLY A 184 -4.40 -9.65 53.16
CA GLY A 184 -5.50 -10.59 53.41
C GLY A 184 -5.82 -11.51 52.23
N ASN A 185 -5.49 -11.12 51.01
CA ASN A 185 -5.78 -11.88 49.79
C ASN A 185 -4.63 -12.77 49.35
N GLN A 186 -3.37 -12.40 49.63
CA GLN A 186 -2.19 -13.15 49.17
C GLN A 186 -2.21 -14.63 49.57
N LYS A 187 -2.76 -14.95 50.75
CA LYS A 187 -2.87 -16.34 51.23
C LYS A 187 -3.75 -17.23 50.34
N TYR A 188 -4.70 -16.65 49.62
CA TYR A 188 -5.63 -17.34 48.72
C TYR A 188 -5.07 -17.52 47.29
N LEU A 189 -4.03 -16.77 46.91
CA LEU A 189 -3.53 -16.74 45.53
C LEU A 189 -2.49 -17.82 45.28
N GLN A 190 -2.47 -18.36 44.06
CA GLN A 190 -1.40 -19.26 43.61
C GLN A 190 -0.15 -18.47 43.24
N GLU A 191 -0.32 -17.36 42.50
CA GLU A 191 0.74 -16.43 42.12
C GLU A 191 0.22 -14.99 42.27
N THR A 192 1.09 -14.07 42.72
CA THR A 192 0.79 -12.65 42.85
C THR A 192 1.01 -11.90 41.53
N LEU A 193 0.30 -12.33 40.49
CA LEU A 193 0.31 -11.65 39.19
C LEU A 193 -1.06 -11.70 38.51
N VAL A 194 -1.33 -10.70 37.67
CA VAL A 194 -2.54 -10.63 36.84
C VAL A 194 -2.20 -11.16 35.45
N THR A 195 -2.90 -12.19 35.00
CA THR A 195 -2.76 -12.73 33.63
C THR A 195 -3.95 -12.32 32.77
N GLU A 196 -3.82 -12.52 31.46
CA GLU A 196 -4.90 -12.32 30.49
C GLU A 196 -5.23 -13.66 29.83
N ARG A 197 -6.50 -14.08 29.88
CA ARG A 197 -7.04 -15.25 29.17
C ARG A 197 -8.25 -14.82 28.35
N ASP A 198 -8.24 -15.11 27.04
CA ASP A 198 -9.32 -14.78 26.11
C ASP A 198 -9.79 -13.31 26.21
N GLY A 199 -8.83 -12.38 26.39
CA GLY A 199 -9.10 -10.95 26.53
C GLY A 199 -9.69 -10.53 27.88
N ARG A 200 -9.72 -11.43 28.88
CA ARG A 200 -10.16 -11.16 30.25
C ARG A 200 -8.98 -11.20 31.20
N TYR A 201 -8.89 -10.21 32.08
CA TYR A 201 -7.92 -10.23 33.17
C TYR A 201 -8.35 -11.23 34.23
N VAL A 202 -7.45 -12.14 34.60
CA VAL A 202 -7.69 -13.23 35.56
C VAL A 202 -6.60 -13.26 36.62
N VAL A 203 -6.97 -13.73 37.81
CA VAL A 203 -6.08 -13.88 38.96
C VAL A 203 -6.10 -15.35 39.38
N PRO A 204 -4.95 -16.04 39.46
CA PRO A 204 -4.91 -17.45 39.81
C PRO A 204 -5.08 -17.64 41.31
N VAL A 205 -6.14 -18.37 41.70
CA VAL A 205 -6.51 -18.68 43.09
C VAL A 205 -6.19 -20.14 43.38
N LYS A 206 -5.65 -20.45 44.57
CA LYS A 206 -5.42 -21.84 45.00
C LYS A 206 -6.73 -22.60 45.07
N GLN A 207 -6.71 -23.87 44.65
CA GLN A 207 -7.91 -24.69 44.53
C GLN A 207 -8.67 -24.83 45.86
N GLU A 208 -7.96 -24.94 46.99
CA GLU A 208 -8.57 -25.03 48.33
C GLU A 208 -9.34 -23.76 48.75
N TYR A 209 -9.03 -22.60 48.17
CA TYR A 209 -9.63 -21.31 48.52
C TYR A 209 -10.59 -20.76 47.45
N ARG A 210 -10.97 -21.57 46.46
CA ARG A 210 -11.83 -21.15 45.34
C ARG A 210 -13.20 -20.58 45.74
N ASN A 211 -13.71 -20.96 46.91
CA ASN A 211 -15.00 -20.49 47.43
C ASN A 211 -14.89 -19.22 48.29
N GLU A 212 -13.68 -18.89 48.76
CA GLU A 212 -13.41 -17.73 49.61
C GLU A 212 -13.21 -16.45 48.79
N VAL A 213 -12.78 -16.60 47.53
CA VAL A 213 -12.61 -15.48 46.59
C VAL A 213 -13.86 -15.36 45.70
N LYS A 214 -14.61 -14.27 45.86
CA LYS A 214 -15.77 -13.99 45.01
C LYS A 214 -15.32 -13.72 43.57
N GLY A 215 -15.81 -14.54 42.63
CA GLY A 215 -15.50 -14.40 41.20
C GLY A 215 -16.21 -15.43 40.34
N ILE A 216 -16.04 -15.33 39.02
CA ILE A 216 -16.49 -16.33 38.06
C ILE A 216 -15.27 -17.20 37.71
N ALA A 217 -15.34 -18.49 38.00
CA ALA A 217 -14.28 -19.44 37.67
C ALA A 217 -14.38 -19.87 36.21
N HIS A 218 -13.23 -20.00 35.55
CA HIS A 218 -13.03 -20.61 34.24
C HIS A 218 -11.91 -21.65 34.36
#